data_AF-A0A0F9KYU9-F1
#
_entry.id   AF-A0A0F9KYU9-F1
#
_cell.length_a   1.000
_cell.length_b   1.000
_cell.length_c   1.000
_cell.angle_alpha   90.00
_cell.angle_beta   90.00
_cell.angle_gamma   90.00
#
_symmetry.space_group_name_H-M   'P 1'
#
loop_
_entity.id
_entity.type
_entity.pdbx_description
1 polymer ?
#
loop_
_entity_poly.entity_id
_entity_poly.type
_entity_poly.pdbx_seq_one_letter_code
_entity_poly.pdbx_strand_id
1 'polypeptide(L)' 'MLYLIGLGLNEKGISLEGLEAVKKCEKVYLESYTAEIPYSKEDLEKEGYGEYRKLFEK' A
#
# COMPACT_ATOMS: atom_id res chain seq x y z
N MET A 1 0.25 -10.34 -12.32
CA MET A 1 -0.66 -9.29 -12.82
C MET A 1 -0.25 -7.98 -12.19
N LEU A 2 -0.28 -6.87 -12.92
CA LEU A 2 -0.01 -5.54 -12.35
C LEU A 2 -1.34 -4.89 -11.93
N TYR A 3 -1.42 -4.48 -10.67
CA TYR A 3 -2.53 -3.70 -10.12
C TYR A 3 -2.05 -2.29 -9.80
N LEU A 4 -2.80 -1.28 -10.23
CA LEU A 4 -2.64 0.10 -9.78
C LEU A 4 -3.81 0.41 -8.84
N ILE A 5 -3.52 0.49 -7.55
CA ILE A 5 -4.53 0.58 -6.49
C ILE A 5 -4.42 1.96 -5.84
N GLY A 6 -5.49 2.73 -5.89
CA GLY A 6 -5.57 3.99 -5.16
C GLY A 6 -5.70 3.74 -3.66
N LEU A 7 -4.83 4.33 -2.86
CA LEU A 7 -4.86 4.24 -1.39
C LEU A 7 -5.93 5.14 -0.75
N GLY A 8 -6.49 6.07 -1.54
CA GLY A 8 -7.37 7.12 -1.06
C GLY A 8 -6.61 8.25 -0.36
N LEU A 9 -7.34 9.10 0.37
CA LEU A 9 -6.79 10.31 0.99
C LEU A 9 -6.38 10.10 2.47
N ASN A 10 -6.66 8.93 3.04
CA ASN A 10 -6.33 8.56 4.42
C ASN A 10 -6.19 7.03 4.55
N GLU A 11 -5.88 6.53 5.75
CA GLU A 11 -5.61 5.12 6.06
C GLU A 11 -6.78 4.17 5.81
N LYS A 12 -8.01 4.69 5.76
CA LYS A 12 -9.23 3.92 5.47
C LYS A 12 -9.73 4.12 4.04
N GLY A 13 -8.96 4.83 3.21
CA GLY A 13 -9.36 5.21 1.86
C GLY A 13 -9.29 4.07 0.84
N ILE A 14 -8.50 3.03 1.13
CA ILE A 14 -8.37 1.85 0.26
C ILE A 14 -9.65 1.01 0.30
N SER A 15 -10.11 0.56 -0.87
CA SER A 15 -11.31 -0.27 -0.99
C SER A 15 -11.07 -1.71 -0.54
N LEU A 16 -12.14 -2.41 -0.13
CA LEU A 16 -12.08 -3.85 0.20
C LEU A 16 -11.54 -4.68 -0.96
N GLU A 17 -11.90 -4.34 -2.20
CA GLU A 17 -11.39 -5.01 -3.40
C GLU A 17 -9.89 -4.76 -3.60
N GLY A 18 -9.42 -3.54 -3.33
CA GLY A 18 -8.00 -3.20 -3.35
C GLY A 18 -7.23 -4.01 -2.31
N LEU A 19 -7.77 -4.13 -1.10
CA LEU A 19 -7.18 -4.91 -0.02
C LEU A 19 -7.05 -6.40 -0.39
N GLU A 20 -8.10 -6.97 -0.98
CA GLU A 20 -8.09 -8.36 -1.45
C GLU A 20 -7.14 -8.59 -2.63
N ALA A 21 -6.95 -7.58 -3.49
CA ALA A 21 -5.96 -7.64 -4.57
C ALA A 21 -4.53 -7.60 -4.01
N VAL A 22 -4.24 -6.72 -3.04
CA VAL A 22 -2.94 -6.61 -2.36
C VAL A 22 -2.55 -7.95 -1.73
N LYS A 23 -3.45 -8.61 -0.99
CA LYS A 23 -3.20 -9.91 -0.35
C LYS A 23 -2.84 -11.04 -1.32
N LYS A 24 -3.26 -10.94 -2.59
CA LYS A 24 -2.97 -11.93 -3.64
C LYS A 24 -1.67 -11.64 -4.39
N CYS A 25 -1.07 -10.46 -4.17
CA CYS A 25 0.16 -10.06 -4.85
C CYS A 25 1.38 -10.62 -4.12
N GLU A 26 2.31 -11.20 -4.87
CA GLU A 26 3.62 -11.63 -4.33
C GLU A 26 4.48 -10.43 -3.91
N LYS A 27 4.31 -9.28 -4.60
CA LYS A 27 5.08 -8.06 -4.36
C LYS A 27 4.16 -6.87 -4.38
N VAL A 28 4.31 -6.02 -3.37
CA VAL A 28 3.54 -4.79 -3.21
C VAL A 28 4.51 -3.63 -3.11
N TYR A 29 4.28 -2.63 -3.94
CA TYR A 29 5.10 -1.43 -3.98
C TYR A 29 4.26 -0.22 -3.56
N LEU A 30 4.82 0.57 -2.66
CA LEU A 30 4.18 1.77 -2.15
C LEU A 30 4.90 2.99 -2.73
N GLU A 31 4.16 3.85 -3.42
CA GLU A 31 4.65 5.13 -3.93
C GLU A 31 4.42 6.20 -2.87
N SER A 32 5.49 6.78 -2.34
CA SER A 32 5.46 7.75 -1.25
C SER A 32 6.07 9.10 -1.61
N TYR A 33 6.21 9.41 -2.90
CA TYR A 33 6.84 10.64 -3.37
C TYR A 33 5.82 11.80 -3.51
N THR A 34 4.53 11.51 -3.71
CA THR A 34 3.50 12.54 -3.92
C THR A 34 2.60 12.85 -2.71
N ALA A 35 2.54 11.97 -1.71
CA ALA A 35 1.73 12.18 -0.50
C ALA A 35 2.54 11.81 0.76
N GLU A 36 2.45 12.63 1.81
CA GLU A 36 2.82 12.18 3.16
C GLU A 36 1.85 11.07 3.56
N ILE A 37 2.30 9.84 3.41
CA ILE A 37 1.54 8.67 3.82
C ILE A 37 1.45 8.74 5.36
N PRO A 38 0.24 8.83 5.96
CA PRO A 38 0.09 9.01 7.40
C PRO A 38 0.34 7.74 8.22
N TYR A 39 0.95 6.72 7.63
CA TYR A 39 1.21 5.41 8.21
C TYR A 39 2.57 4.89 7.76
N SER A 40 3.28 4.23 8.67
CA SER A 40 4.59 3.68 8.38
C SER A 40 4.48 2.37 7.58
N LYS A 41 5.61 1.92 7.03
CA LYS A 41 5.71 0.59 6.44
C LYS A 41 5.30 -0.49 7.45
N GLU A 42 5.71 -0.34 8.72
CA GLU A 42 5.41 -1.30 9.77
C GLU A 42 3.90 -1.36 10.08
N ASP A 43 3.18 -0.25 9.99
CA ASP A 43 1.73 -0.22 10.21
C ASP A 43 0.99 -1.03 9.13
N LEU A 44 1.41 -0.89 7.87
CA LEU A 44 0.83 -1.66 6.77
C LEU A 44 1.17 -3.16 6.85
N GLU A 45 2.38 -3.50 7.30
CA GLU A 45 2.77 -4.90 7.49
C GLU A 45 1.98 -5.56 8.64
N LYS A 46 1.72 -4.84 9.74
CA LYS A 46 0.90 -5.33 10.87
C LYS A 46 -0.55 -5.60 10.48
N GLU A 47 -1.13 -4.79 9.60
CA GLU A 47 -2.49 -4.96 9.10
C GLU A 47 -2.63 -6.12 8.09
N GLY A 48 -1.54 -6.85 7.83
CA GLY A 48 -1.57 -8.11 7.07
C GLY A 48 -1.45 -7.93 5.56
N TYR A 49 -0.90 -6.81 5.10
CA TYR A 49 -0.84 -6.49 3.69
C TYR A 49 0.44 -6.92 2.93
N GLY A 50 1.30 -7.73 3.55
CA GLY A 50 2.50 -8.29 2.91
C GLY A 50 3.74 -7.41 2.99
N GLU A 51 4.89 -7.89 2.47
CA GLU A 51 6.16 -7.17 2.51
C GLU A 51 6.14 -5.99 1.54
N TYR A 52 6.11 -4.76 2.07
CA TYR A 52 6.10 -3.56 1.24
C TYR A 52 7.51 -3.11 0.89
N ARG A 53 7.72 -2.79 -0.38
CA ARG A 53 8.93 -2.06 -0.82
C ARG A 53 8.55 -0.64 -1.20
N LYS A 54 9.16 0.33 -0.53
CA LYS A 54 9.09 1.72 -0.95
C LYS A 54 9.73 1.84 -2.33
N LEU A 55 8.99 2.35 -3.29
CA LEU A 55 9.55 2.81 -4.55
C LEU A 55 9.87 4.27 -4.37
N PHE A 56 11.18 4.55 -4.29
CA PHE A 56 11.79 5.87 -4.18
C PHE A 56 11.67 6.52 -2.79
N GLU A 57 12.83 6.80 -2.20
CA GLU A 57 12.99 7.75 -1.09
C GLU A 57 13.43 9.08 -1.71
N LYS A 58 12.88 10.19 -1.20
CA LYS A 58 13.31 11.53 -1.57
C LYS A 58 14.57 11.91 -0.80
#